data_AF-A0A978U1D1-F1
#
_entry.id   AF-A0A978U1D1-F1
#
_cell.length_a   1.000
_cell.length_b   1.000
_cell.length_c   1.000
_cell.angle_alpha   90.00
_cell.angle_beta   90.00
_cell.angle_gamma   90.00
#
_symmetry.space_group_name_H-M   'P 1'
#
loop_
_entity.id
_entity.type
_entity.pdbx_description
1 polymer ?
#
loop_
_entity_poly.entity_id
_entity_poly.type
_entity_poly.pdbx_seq_one_letter_code
_entity_poly.pdbx_strand_id
1 'polypeptide(L)' 'MKTLSLFDDARLSLPRAIALSTESLQHYGSFYKHWAIAFSGGKDSSATVTLIAHLIETGQIPRP' A
#
# COMPACT_ATOMS: atom_id res chain seq x y z
N MET A 1 -10.86 -13.83 30.06
CA MET A 1 -9.51 -13.60 29.51
C MET A 1 -9.63 -13.52 28.01
N LYS A 2 -9.14 -12.46 27.36
CA LYS A 2 -9.15 -12.33 25.90
C LYS A 2 -7.92 -13.07 25.37
N THR A 3 -8.10 -14.06 24.51
CA THR A 3 -7.00 -14.72 23.81
C THR A 3 -6.36 -13.72 22.87
N LEU A 4 -5.06 -13.44 23.05
CA LEU A 4 -4.30 -12.56 22.18
C LEU A 4 -4.02 -13.30 20.87
N SER A 5 -4.40 -12.71 19.75
CA SER A 5 -4.03 -13.17 18.42
C SER A 5 -2.80 -12.41 17.90
N LEU A 6 -2.11 -13.02 16.92
CA LEU A 6 -0.99 -12.39 16.21
C LEU A 6 -1.31 -10.98 15.66
N PHE A 7 -2.59 -10.69 15.43
CA PHE A 7 -3.06 -9.45 14.81
C PHE A 7 -3.60 -8.43 15.81
N ASP A 8 -3.75 -8.77 17.10
CA ASP A 8 -4.31 -7.85 18.09
C ASP A 8 -3.39 -6.64 18.37
N ASP A 9 -2.08 -6.80 18.23
CA ASP A 9 -1.08 -5.73 18.47
C ASP A 9 -0.65 -4.97 17.21
N ALA A 10 -1.08 -5.44 16.02
CA ALA A 10 -0.62 -4.94 14.72
C ALA A 10 -1.63 -4.03 14.01
N ARG A 11 -2.58 -3.41 14.74
CA ARG A 11 -3.59 -2.56 14.12
C ARG A 11 -2.98 -1.24 13.65
N LEU A 12 -2.78 -1.12 12.34
CA LEU A 12 -2.27 0.09 11.72
C LEU A 12 -3.34 1.20 11.70
N SER A 13 -2.91 2.43 12.00
CA SER A 13 -3.66 3.61 11.61
C SER A 13 -3.50 3.85 10.11
N LEU A 14 -4.45 4.55 9.48
CA LEU A 14 -4.37 4.85 8.05
C LEU A 14 -3.05 5.57 7.66
N PRO A 15 -2.58 6.59 8.39
CA PRO A 15 -1.28 7.22 8.08
C PRO A 15 -0.10 6.25 8.13
N ARG A 16 -0.11 5.30 9.09
CA ARG A 16 0.95 4.29 9.19
C ARG A 16 0.88 3.26 8.07
N ALA A 17 -0.33 2.85 7.67
CA ALA A 17 -0.51 1.97 6.51
C ALA A 17 0.02 2.63 5.23
N ILE A 18 -0.30 3.90 4.98
CA ILE A 18 0.20 4.65 3.82
C ILE A 18 1.73 4.75 3.86
N ALA A 19 2.32 5.13 5.00
CA ALA A 19 3.77 5.25 5.13
C ALA A 19 4.49 3.92 4.82
N LEU A 20 4.00 2.81 5.37
CA LEU A 20 4.57 1.48 5.10
C LEU A 20 4.41 1.05 3.64
N SER A 21 3.27 1.36 3.01
CA SER A 21 3.06 1.11 1.57
C SER A 21 4.01 1.93 0.70
N THR A 22 4.21 3.21 1.01
CA THR A 22 5.15 4.09 0.31
C THR A 22 6.58 3.55 0.41
N GLU A 23 7.05 3.20 1.61
CA GLU A 23 8.38 2.62 1.83
C GLU A 23 8.55 1.33 1.02
N SER A 24 7.57 0.43 1.09
CA SER A 24 7.59 -0.82 0.31
C SER A 24 7.69 -0.56 -1.20
N LEU A 25 6.98 0.44 -1.73
CA LEU A 25 6.99 0.77 -3.16
C LEU A 25 8.30 1.46 -3.59
N GLN A 26 8.88 2.31 -2.73
CA GLN A 26 10.19 2.93 -2.99
C GLN A 26 11.30 1.88 -3.06
N HIS A 27 11.29 0.90 -2.16
CA HIS A 27 12.31 -0.14 -2.12
C HIS A 27 12.04 -1.27 -3.12
N TYR A 28 10.95 -2.00 -2.95
CA TYR A 28 10.67 -3.19 -3.74
C TYR A 28 10.14 -2.86 -5.13
N GLY A 29 9.34 -1.80 -5.26
CA GLY A 29 8.83 -1.35 -6.55
C GLY A 29 9.95 -0.96 -7.52
N SER A 30 11.08 -0.45 -7.01
CA SER A 30 12.25 -0.08 -7.82
C SER A 30 12.91 -1.25 -8.55
N PHE A 31 12.70 -2.49 -8.09
CA PHE A 31 13.26 -3.69 -8.72
C PHE A 31 12.53 -4.09 -10.01
N TYR A 32 11.36 -3.50 -10.29
CA TYR A 32 10.51 -3.87 -11.41
C TYR A 32 10.17 -2.65 -12.27
N LYS A 33 10.50 -2.73 -13.56
CA LYS A 33 10.20 -1.68 -14.57
C LYS A 33 8.71 -1.52 -14.88
N HIS A 34 7.86 -2.45 -14.49
CA HIS A 34 6.43 -2.40 -14.77
C HIS A 34 5.66 -3.00 -13.60
N TRP A 35 4.59 -2.33 -13.18
CA TRP A 35 3.68 -2.83 -12.14
C TRP A 35 2.33 -3.15 -12.77
N ALA A 36 1.78 -4.32 -12.44
CA ALA A 36 0.45 -4.72 -12.85
C ALA A 36 -0.45 -4.79 -11.61
N ILE A 37 -1.56 -4.05 -11.63
CA ILE A 37 -2.54 -4.03 -10.53
C ILE A 37 -3.86 -4.53 -11.09
N ALA A 38 -4.33 -5.68 -10.59
CA ALA A 38 -5.64 -6.19 -10.94
C ALA A 38 -6.73 -5.31 -10.29
N PHE A 39 -7.70 -4.84 -11.08
CA PHE A 39 -8.77 -3.96 -10.61
C PHE A 39 -10.13 -4.63 -10.78
N SER A 40 -10.81 -4.87 -9.65
CA SER A 40 -12.11 -5.55 -9.61
C SER A 40 -13.29 -4.61 -9.38
N GLY A 41 -13.03 -3.34 -9.04
CA GLY A 41 -14.03 -2.41 -8.51
C GLY A 41 -14.33 -2.59 -7.02
N GLY A 42 -13.85 -3.66 -6.39
CA GLY A 42 -14.00 -3.89 -4.94
C GLY A 42 -13.15 -2.93 -4.11
N LYS A 43 -13.54 -2.75 -2.83
CA LYS A 43 -12.91 -1.82 -1.87
C LYS A 43 -11.40 -1.88 -1.88
N ASP A 44 -10.83 -3.08 -1.81
CA ASP A 44 -9.38 -3.25 -1.64
C ASP A 44 -8.62 -2.90 -2.92
N SER A 45 -9.10 -3.34 -4.10
CA SER A 45 -8.49 -2.95 -5.37
C SER A 45 -8.65 -1.46 -5.68
N SER A 46 -9.78 -0.86 -5.29
CA SER A 46 -10.03 0.57 -5.43
C SER A 46 -9.11 1.40 -4.54
N ALA A 47 -8.89 0.96 -3.28
CA ALA A 47 -7.95 1.61 -2.37
C ALA A 47 -6.51 1.53 -2.91
N THR A 48 -6.08 0.35 -3.38
CA THR A 48 -4.73 0.14 -3.92
C THR A 48 -4.46 1.01 -5.15
N VAL A 49 -5.33 0.98 -6.16
CA VAL A 49 -5.09 1.73 -7.40
C VAL A 49 -5.11 3.25 -7.16
N THR A 50 -6.02 3.72 -6.30
CA THR A 50 -6.14 5.15 -5.98
C THR A 50 -4.94 5.64 -5.17
N LEU A 51 -4.49 4.87 -4.18
CA LEU A 51 -3.32 5.22 -3.38
C LEU A 51 -2.07 5.30 -4.26
N ILE A 52 -1.82 4.29 -5.10
CA ILE A 52 -0.64 4.25 -5.97
C ILE A 52 -0.67 5.42 -6.97
N ALA A 53 -1.82 5.70 -7.60
CA ALA A 53 -1.96 6.85 -8.48
C ALA A 53 -1.64 8.16 -7.75
N HIS A 54 -2.21 8.38 -6.57
CA HIS A 54 -1.95 9.58 -5.77
C HIS A 54 -0.46 9.74 -5.38
N LEU A 55 0.20 8.66 -4.95
CA LEU A 55 1.61 8.70 -4.57
C LEU A 55 2.52 8.99 -5.78
N ILE A 56 2.17 8.49 -6.97
CA ILE A 56 2.86 8.81 -8.22
C ILE A 56 2.65 10.27 -8.61
N GLU A 57 1.41 10.76 -8.57
CA GLU A 57 1.05 12.12 -8.96
C GLU A 57 1.68 13.18 -8.04
N THR A 58 1.84 12.85 -6.75
CA THR A 58 2.48 13.72 -5.76
C THR A 58 4.00 13.54 -5.67
N GLY A 59 4.58 12.64 -6.47
CA GLY A 59 6.04 12.39 -6.49
C GLY A 59 6.59 11.70 -5.25
N GLN A 60 5.74 11.05 -4.45
CA GLN A 60 6.15 10.30 -3.25
C GLN A 60 6.78 8.95 -3.59
N ILE A 61 6.42 8.36 -4.74
CA ILE A 61 7.03 7.13 -5.27
C ILE A 61 7.39 7.32 -6.75
N PRO A 62 8.40 6.59 -7.28
CA PRO A 62 8.74 6.68 -8.69
C PRO A 62 7.63 6.12 -9.58
N ARG A 63 7.58 6.61 -10.83
CA ARG A 63 6.76 5.99 -11.87
C ARG A 63 7.42 4.67 -12.30
N PRO A 64 6.72 3.53 -12.27
CA PRO A 64 7.23 2.27 -12.81
C PRO A 64 7.39 2.35 -14.32
#